data_AF-A0A090WH85-F1
#
_entry.id   AF-A0A090WH85-F1
#
_cell.length_a   1.000
_cell.length_b   1.000
_cell.length_c   1.000
_cell.angle_alpha   90.00
_cell.angle_beta   90.00
_cell.angle_gamma   90.00
#
_symmetry.space_group_name_H-M   'P 1'
#
loop_
_entity.id
_entity.type
_entity.pdbx_description
1 polymer ?
#
loop_
_entity_poly.entity_id
_entity_poly.type
_entity_poly.pdbx_seq_one_letter_code
_entity_poly.pdbx_strand_id
1 'polypeptide(L)'
;MKFIYLRIKSFFNSITGSIAFYPTLYAVLALGFAFLMKCLESIGISRYLQNSFSPLVVNDIETARNILTTLIAGGISILVFSFSMVMLLLSQAATNYSPRVLPSLISNKTHQVILGGAFLSSIIYNIITIIGIEPSGKDYQIPGFSVLIGIITALIALAAFVYFIHSISTSIQINNILNNIYQNSKSQLETEIEHDNGKKEFPDSKNWKTYNSIQSGTIQNISSTSLKSYCADNDIQLEVLFHKGEYLIMDSPLFKCNKELDKEEIDEILKNFLYQESEIVKDNYVLGFKQITEIGIKAMSPGINDPGTAINTINFLTDLFAIRLKNLIIPLS
;
A
#
# COMPACT_ATOMS: atom_id res chain seq x y z
N MET A 1 -17.41 -7.91 -18.62
CA MET A 1 -16.14 -7.13 -18.60
C MET A 1 -15.85 -6.44 -17.25
N LYS A 2 -16.84 -5.89 -16.51
CA LYS A 2 -16.58 -5.15 -15.25
C LYS A 2 -16.22 -6.03 -14.03
N PHE A 3 -16.66 -7.28 -13.99
CA PHE A 3 -16.24 -8.26 -12.97
C PHE A 3 -14.73 -8.54 -13.02
N ILE A 4 -14.20 -8.71 -14.23
CA ILE A 4 -12.75 -8.85 -14.47
C ILE A 4 -12.01 -7.58 -14.04
N TYR A 5 -12.55 -6.40 -14.29
CA TYR A 5 -11.95 -5.14 -13.83
C TYR A 5 -11.84 -5.05 -12.29
N LEU A 6 -12.88 -5.44 -11.55
CA LEU A 6 -12.83 -5.44 -10.08
C LEU A 6 -11.85 -6.49 -9.53
N ARG A 7 -11.77 -7.66 -10.17
CA ARG A 7 -10.80 -8.69 -9.82
C ARG A 7 -9.37 -8.27 -10.13
N ILE A 8 -9.15 -7.63 -11.29
CA ILE A 8 -7.87 -7.01 -11.65
C ILE A 8 -7.54 -5.89 -10.68
N LYS A 9 -8.48 -5.01 -10.32
CA LYS A 9 -8.26 -3.92 -9.36
C LYS A 9 -7.90 -4.46 -7.97
N SER A 10 -8.60 -5.49 -7.49
CA SER A 10 -8.28 -6.18 -6.23
C SER A 10 -6.90 -6.84 -6.29
N PHE A 11 -6.59 -7.54 -7.38
CA PHE A 11 -5.29 -8.15 -7.61
C PHE A 11 -4.16 -7.11 -7.69
N PHE A 12 -4.38 -6.00 -8.39
CA PHE A 12 -3.42 -4.89 -8.50
C PHE A 12 -3.24 -4.19 -7.15
N ASN A 13 -4.30 -4.02 -6.37
CA ASN A 13 -4.23 -3.50 -5.00
C ASN A 13 -3.46 -4.46 -4.08
N SER A 14 -3.62 -5.77 -4.25
CA SER A 14 -2.89 -6.80 -3.49
C SER A 14 -1.39 -6.79 -3.85
N ILE A 15 -1.07 -6.70 -5.15
CA ILE A 15 0.32 -6.63 -5.63
C ILE A 15 0.99 -5.31 -5.24
N THR A 16 0.34 -4.16 -5.45
CA THR A 16 0.89 -2.84 -5.09
C THR A 16 0.96 -2.63 -3.58
N GLY A 17 0.20 -3.38 -2.79
CA GLY A 17 0.32 -3.47 -1.34
C GLY A 17 1.48 -4.35 -0.86
N SER A 18 2.11 -5.11 -1.76
CA SER A 18 3.28 -5.94 -1.42
C SER A 18 4.52 -5.09 -1.19
N ILE A 19 5.34 -5.52 -0.24
CA ILE A 19 6.65 -4.94 0.10
C ILE A 19 7.57 -4.90 -1.12
N ALA A 20 7.51 -5.97 -1.92
CA ALA A 20 8.49 -6.21 -2.97
C ALA A 20 8.17 -5.46 -4.27
N PHE A 21 6.91 -5.07 -4.51
CA PHE A 21 6.50 -4.61 -5.84
C PHE A 21 7.25 -3.36 -6.32
N TYR A 22 7.23 -2.27 -5.55
CA TYR A 22 7.94 -1.05 -5.92
C TYR A 22 9.46 -1.24 -5.97
N PRO A 23 10.11 -1.90 -4.98
CA PRO A 23 11.54 -2.24 -5.08
C PRO A 23 11.90 -3.02 -6.33
N THR A 24 11.12 -4.05 -6.69
CA THR A 24 11.36 -4.83 -7.91
C THR A 24 11.19 -3.97 -9.16
N LEU A 25 10.16 -3.11 -9.20
CA LEU A 25 9.95 -2.20 -10.32
C LEU A 25 11.14 -1.24 -10.51
N TYR A 26 11.62 -0.63 -9.43
CA TYR A 26 12.80 0.24 -9.47
C TYR A 26 14.07 -0.51 -9.86
N ALA A 27 14.26 -1.74 -9.39
CA ALA A 27 15.38 -2.58 -9.80
C ALA A 27 15.38 -2.85 -11.32
N VAL A 28 14.22 -3.16 -11.90
CA VAL A 28 14.08 -3.37 -13.35
C VAL A 28 14.37 -2.07 -14.12
N LEU A 29 13.85 -0.93 -13.65
CA LEU A 29 14.13 0.37 -14.26
C LEU A 29 15.61 0.74 -14.18
N ALA A 30 16.27 0.46 -13.05
CA ALA A 30 17.69 0.70 -12.86
C ALA A 30 18.56 -0.19 -13.78
N LEU A 31 18.19 -1.45 -13.96
CA LEU A 31 18.82 -2.34 -14.95
C LEU A 31 18.70 -1.75 -16.35
N GLY A 32 17.48 -1.38 -16.77
CA GLY A 32 17.25 -0.77 -18.08
C GLY A 32 18.05 0.52 -18.28
N PHE A 33 18.11 1.37 -17.26
CA PHE A 33 18.88 2.60 -17.27
C PHE A 33 20.39 2.34 -17.37
N ALA A 34 20.92 1.35 -16.64
CA ALA A 34 22.33 0.99 -16.70
C ALA A 34 22.73 0.42 -18.08
N PHE A 35 21.87 -0.38 -18.72
CA PHE A 35 22.09 -0.83 -20.10
C PHE A 35 22.07 0.34 -21.10
N LEU A 36 21.11 1.25 -20.95
CA LEU A 36 21.06 2.47 -21.77
C LEU A 36 22.33 3.29 -21.62
N MET A 37 22.82 3.43 -20.39
CA MET A 37 24.07 4.12 -20.10
C MET A 37 25.27 3.45 -20.77
N LYS A 38 25.36 2.11 -20.70
CA LYS A 38 26.40 1.34 -21.39
C LYS A 38 26.37 1.57 -22.91
N CYS A 39 25.19 1.65 -23.52
CA CYS A 39 25.06 1.98 -24.94
C CYS A 39 25.47 3.42 -25.25
N LEU A 40 25.20 4.39 -24.37
CA LEU A 40 25.65 5.77 -24.57
C LEU A 40 27.19 5.89 -24.45
N GLU A 41 27.79 5.11 -23.56
CA GLU A 41 29.25 5.04 -23.44
C GLU A 41 29.91 4.48 -24.70
N SER A 42 29.33 3.43 -25.30
CA SER A 42 29.87 2.86 -26.56
C SER A 42 29.77 3.83 -27.75
N ILE A 43 28.85 4.80 -27.70
CA ILE A 43 28.74 5.89 -28.69
C ILE A 43 29.81 6.99 -28.46
N GLY A 44 30.52 6.96 -27.33
CA GLY A 44 31.61 7.89 -27.05
C GLY A 44 31.23 9.12 -26.20
N ILE A 45 30.11 9.07 -25.47
CA ILE A 45 29.63 10.22 -24.68
C ILE A 45 30.64 10.69 -23.63
N SER A 46 31.41 9.77 -23.02
CA SER A 46 32.49 10.12 -22.09
C SER A 46 33.58 10.96 -22.75
N ARG A 47 33.94 10.70 -24.02
CA ARG A 47 34.95 11.48 -24.75
C ARG A 47 34.45 12.90 -25.05
N TYR A 48 33.16 13.05 -25.37
CA TYR A 48 32.54 14.36 -25.57
C TYR A 48 32.55 15.20 -24.28
N LEU A 49 32.25 14.56 -23.15
CA LEU A 49 32.21 15.23 -21.85
C LEU A 49 33.61 15.56 -21.30
N GLN A 50 34.61 14.69 -21.49
CA GLN A 50 36.00 14.99 -21.14
C GLN A 50 36.51 16.27 -21.82
N ASN A 51 36.14 16.48 -23.09
CA ASN A 51 36.53 17.67 -23.85
C ASN A 51 35.83 18.95 -23.38
N SER A 52 34.66 18.85 -22.72
CA SER A 52 33.87 20.00 -22.29
C SER A 52 34.01 20.30 -20.78
N PHE A 53 34.20 19.28 -19.94
CA PHE A 53 34.23 19.36 -18.47
C PHE A 53 35.24 18.36 -17.85
N SER A 54 36.52 18.57 -18.13
CA SER A 54 37.62 17.69 -17.67
C SER A 54 37.77 17.44 -16.15
N PRO A 55 37.43 18.35 -15.21
CA PRO A 55 37.70 18.11 -13.78
C PRO A 55 36.70 17.18 -13.09
N LEU A 56 35.53 16.93 -13.68
CA LEU A 56 34.46 16.13 -13.07
C LEU A 56 34.49 14.64 -13.48
N VAL A 57 35.33 14.29 -14.46
CA VAL A 57 35.35 12.93 -15.04
C VAL A 57 36.53 12.15 -14.47
N VAL A 58 36.23 10.98 -13.89
CA VAL A 58 37.27 10.05 -13.41
C VAL A 58 37.99 9.46 -14.62
N ASN A 59 39.29 9.72 -14.72
CA ASN A 59 40.13 9.33 -15.86
C ASN A 59 41.07 8.16 -15.55
N ASP A 60 40.88 7.48 -14.42
CA ASP A 60 41.66 6.32 -14.02
C ASP A 60 40.74 5.12 -13.69
N ILE A 61 41.07 3.95 -14.23
CA ILE A 61 40.25 2.73 -14.11
C ILE A 61 40.27 2.20 -12.68
N GLU A 62 41.44 2.20 -12.05
CA GLU A 62 41.59 1.67 -10.70
C GLU A 62 40.81 2.55 -9.71
N THR A 63 40.92 3.87 -9.85
CA THR A 63 40.11 4.85 -9.12
C THR A 63 38.61 4.64 -9.36
N ALA A 64 38.18 4.48 -10.60
CA ALA A 64 36.77 4.22 -10.92
C ALA A 64 36.25 2.93 -10.29
N ARG A 65 37.01 1.83 -10.38
CA ARG A 65 36.67 0.55 -9.74
C ARG A 65 36.59 0.70 -8.23
N ASN A 66 37.60 1.32 -7.60
CA ASN A 66 37.64 1.53 -6.16
C ASN A 66 36.46 2.38 -5.66
N ILE A 67 36.10 3.44 -6.38
CA ILE A 67 34.93 4.25 -6.07
C ILE A 67 33.67 3.39 -6.17
N LEU A 68 33.44 2.72 -7.30
CA LEU A 68 32.23 1.91 -7.51
C LEU A 68 32.11 0.77 -6.48
N THR A 69 33.19 0.03 -6.19
CA THR A 69 33.16 -1.02 -5.16
C THR A 69 32.86 -0.46 -3.77
N THR A 70 33.42 0.70 -3.43
CA THR A 70 33.15 1.38 -2.16
C THR A 70 31.68 1.81 -2.07
N LEU A 71 31.13 2.37 -3.14
CA LEU A 71 29.72 2.77 -3.21
C LEU A 71 28.77 1.56 -3.14
N ILE A 72 29.11 0.45 -3.79
CA ILE A 72 28.35 -0.80 -3.72
C ILE A 72 28.35 -1.34 -2.28
N ALA A 73 29.52 -1.47 -1.65
CA ALA A 73 29.65 -1.98 -0.29
C ALA A 73 28.94 -1.09 0.75
N GLY A 74 29.11 0.23 0.65
CA GLY A 74 28.40 1.20 1.48
C GLY A 74 26.89 1.17 1.25
N GLY A 75 26.46 1.06 -0.01
CA GLY A 75 25.05 0.96 -0.39
C GLY A 75 24.38 -0.31 0.17
N ILE A 76 25.03 -1.47 0.06
CA ILE A 76 24.54 -2.73 0.65
C ILE A 76 24.40 -2.58 2.18
N SER A 77 25.37 -1.95 2.84
CA SER A 77 25.32 -1.73 4.29
C SER A 77 24.12 -0.86 4.69
N ILE A 78 23.87 0.24 3.96
CA ILE A 78 22.69 1.10 4.16
C ILE A 78 21.40 0.32 3.92
N LEU A 79 21.32 -0.48 2.85
CA LEU A 79 20.13 -1.27 2.52
C LEU A 79 19.80 -2.29 3.63
N VAL A 80 20.80 -3.05 4.11
CA VAL A 80 20.63 -4.04 5.18
C VAL A 80 20.21 -3.37 6.48
N PHE A 81 20.85 -2.26 6.85
CA PHE A 81 20.47 -1.48 8.03
C PHE A 81 19.03 -0.96 7.92
N SER A 82 18.66 -0.40 6.77
CA SER A 82 17.31 0.12 6.53
C SER A 82 16.24 -0.97 6.58
N PHE A 83 16.50 -2.14 6.01
CA PHE A 83 15.57 -3.27 6.10
C PHE A 83 15.42 -3.77 7.55
N SER A 84 16.53 -3.83 8.29
CA SER A 84 16.54 -4.21 9.71
C SER A 84 15.72 -3.24 10.55
N MET A 85 15.83 -1.94 10.29
CA MET A 85 15.05 -0.91 10.97
C MET A 85 13.55 -1.05 10.67
N VAL A 86 13.17 -1.32 9.41
CA VAL A 86 11.76 -1.60 9.06
C VAL A 86 11.25 -2.82 9.80
N MET A 87 12.01 -3.92 9.83
CA MET A 87 11.61 -5.13 10.55
C MET A 87 11.48 -4.89 12.06
N LEU A 88 12.36 -4.09 12.65
CA LEU A 88 12.25 -3.67 14.05
C LEU A 88 10.95 -2.89 14.31
N LEU A 89 10.60 -1.95 13.42
CA LEU A 89 9.34 -1.22 13.50
C LEU A 89 8.13 -2.15 13.47
N LEU A 90 8.13 -3.16 12.58
CA LEU A 90 7.02 -4.12 12.47
C LEU A 90 6.86 -4.96 13.73
N SER A 91 7.98 -5.42 14.28
CA SER A 91 8.00 -6.16 15.53
C SER A 91 7.45 -5.32 16.69
N GLN A 92 7.88 -4.05 16.79
CA GLN A 92 7.38 -3.14 17.81
C GLN A 92 5.90 -2.81 17.62
N ALA A 93 5.44 -2.59 16.39
CA ALA A 93 4.03 -2.30 16.11
C ALA A 93 3.13 -3.50 16.47
N ALA A 94 3.55 -4.73 16.16
CA ALA A 94 2.83 -5.93 16.54
C ALA A 94 2.75 -6.08 18.07
N THR A 95 3.86 -5.78 18.75
CA THR A 95 4.01 -5.98 20.19
C THR A 95 3.30 -4.90 21.00
N ASN A 96 3.38 -3.63 20.61
CA ASN A 96 2.87 -2.51 21.41
C ASN A 96 1.50 -1.98 20.95
N TYR A 97 1.14 -2.18 19.68
CA TYR A 97 -0.10 -1.64 19.10
C TYR A 97 -0.98 -2.81 18.62
N SER A 98 -1.41 -2.87 17.37
CA SER A 98 -2.18 -4.01 16.86
C SER A 98 -1.44 -4.72 15.73
N PRO A 99 -1.45 -6.07 15.66
CA PRO A 99 -1.05 -6.80 14.46
C PRO A 99 -1.76 -6.31 13.18
N ARG A 100 -2.95 -5.71 13.31
CA ARG A 100 -3.74 -5.17 12.19
C ARG A 100 -3.21 -3.84 11.64
N VAL A 101 -2.31 -3.13 12.33
CA VAL A 101 -1.69 -1.91 11.78
C VAL A 101 -0.45 -2.21 10.92
N LEU A 102 0.10 -3.43 11.01
CA LEU A 102 1.30 -3.83 10.26
C LEU A 102 1.14 -3.65 8.75
N PRO A 103 0.07 -4.16 8.09
CA PRO A 103 -0.04 -4.03 6.63
C PRO A 103 0.01 -2.58 6.15
N SER A 104 -0.52 -1.63 6.92
CA SER A 104 -0.50 -0.21 6.59
C SER A 104 0.90 0.41 6.72
N LEU A 105 1.68 0.00 7.72
CA LEU A 105 3.06 0.48 7.92
C LEU A 105 4.00 -0.08 6.84
N ILE A 106 3.78 -1.33 6.46
CA ILE A 106 4.53 -2.07 5.45
C ILE A 106 4.28 -1.53 4.03
N SER A 107 3.04 -1.16 3.74
CA SER A 107 2.62 -0.63 2.43
C SER A 107 2.96 0.86 2.25
N ASN A 108 3.73 1.47 3.15
CA ASN A 108 4.09 2.88 3.04
C ASN A 108 5.02 3.10 1.83
N LYS A 109 4.49 3.82 0.83
CA LYS A 109 5.18 4.12 -0.42
C LYS A 109 6.50 4.86 -0.19
N THR A 110 6.59 5.70 0.83
CA THR A 110 7.82 6.45 1.13
C THR A 110 8.99 5.52 1.42
N HIS A 111 8.79 4.53 2.30
CA HIS A 111 9.82 3.55 2.62
C HIS A 111 10.19 2.70 1.39
N GLN A 112 9.20 2.29 0.61
CA GLN A 112 9.40 1.49 -0.60
C GLN A 112 10.16 2.25 -1.70
N VAL A 113 9.88 3.55 -1.88
CA VAL A 113 10.58 4.42 -2.84
C VAL A 113 12.01 4.67 -2.39
N ILE A 114 12.27 4.85 -1.10
CA ILE A 114 13.64 5.07 -0.62
C ILE A 114 14.47 3.77 -0.73
N LEU A 115 13.94 2.65 -0.22
CA LEU A 115 14.60 1.34 -0.28
C LEU A 115 14.83 0.87 -1.71
N GLY A 116 13.77 0.91 -2.53
CA GLY A 116 13.79 0.44 -3.91
C GLY A 116 14.40 1.45 -4.87
N GLY A 117 13.84 2.66 -4.89
CA GLY A 117 14.18 3.70 -5.85
C GLY A 117 15.57 4.29 -5.64
N ALA A 118 15.98 4.58 -4.41
CA ALA A 118 17.28 5.21 -4.15
C ALA A 118 18.39 4.17 -3.89
N PHE A 119 18.21 3.27 -2.92
CA PHE A 119 19.29 2.36 -2.51
C PHE A 119 19.51 1.24 -3.50
N LEU A 120 18.47 0.44 -3.76
CA LEU A 120 18.58 -0.74 -4.63
C LEU A 120 18.93 -0.34 -6.06
N SER A 121 18.32 0.71 -6.62
CA SER A 121 18.67 1.23 -7.94
C SER A 121 20.13 1.68 -8.03
N SER A 122 20.63 2.43 -7.04
CA SER A 122 22.03 2.90 -7.03
C SER A 122 23.01 1.73 -6.97
N ILE A 123 22.73 0.71 -6.14
CA ILE A 123 23.57 -0.49 -6.03
C ILE A 123 23.59 -1.24 -7.37
N ILE A 124 22.41 -1.51 -7.95
CA ILE A 124 22.28 -2.22 -9.23
C ILE A 124 23.01 -1.45 -10.35
N TYR A 125 22.79 -0.14 -10.43
CA TYR A 125 23.44 0.71 -11.41
C TYR A 125 24.97 0.64 -11.30
N ASN A 126 25.51 0.76 -10.07
CA ASN A 126 26.96 0.67 -9.84
C ASN A 126 27.53 -0.72 -10.14
N ILE A 127 26.80 -1.81 -9.84
CA ILE A 127 27.18 -3.18 -10.20
C ILE A 127 27.26 -3.36 -11.72
N ILE A 128 26.27 -2.90 -12.47
CA ILE A 128 26.29 -3.00 -13.94
C ILE A 128 27.40 -2.14 -14.52
N THR A 129 27.63 -0.94 -13.96
CA THR A 129 28.69 -0.04 -14.39
C THR A 129 30.07 -0.66 -14.19
N ILE A 130 30.35 -1.28 -13.04
CA ILE A 130 31.65 -1.92 -12.80
C ILE A 130 31.86 -3.16 -13.69
N ILE A 131 30.81 -3.95 -13.98
CA ILE A 131 30.87 -5.07 -14.93
C ILE A 131 31.19 -4.58 -16.35
N GLY A 132 30.78 -3.35 -16.69
CA GLY A 132 31.09 -2.72 -17.97
C GLY A 132 32.56 -2.31 -18.15
N ILE A 133 33.39 -2.33 -17.10
CA ILE A 133 34.80 -1.93 -17.16
C ILE A 133 35.66 -3.14 -17.56
N GLU A 134 36.03 -3.23 -18.84
CA GLU A 134 36.85 -4.33 -19.36
C GLU A 134 38.31 -4.29 -18.86
N PRO A 135 38.96 -5.44 -18.56
CA PRO A 135 40.27 -5.45 -17.91
C PRO A 135 41.45 -5.04 -18.81
N SER A 136 41.33 -5.10 -20.14
CA SER A 136 42.33 -4.62 -21.13
C SER A 136 41.87 -4.97 -22.56
N GLY A 137 41.98 -4.03 -23.51
CA GLY A 137 41.59 -4.23 -24.92
C GLY A 137 41.78 -2.96 -25.78
N LYS A 138 41.67 -3.09 -27.12
CA LYS A 138 41.85 -1.99 -28.09
C LYS A 138 40.80 -0.86 -27.96
N ASP A 139 39.66 -1.14 -27.34
CA ASP A 139 38.60 -0.18 -26.99
C ASP A 139 38.70 0.21 -25.49
N TYR A 140 39.88 0.68 -25.09
CA TYR A 140 40.18 1.14 -23.74
C TYR A 140 39.46 2.47 -23.45
N GLN A 141 38.14 2.41 -23.21
CA GLN A 141 37.34 3.57 -22.86
C GLN A 141 36.88 3.47 -21.41
N ILE A 142 37.36 4.39 -20.59
CA ILE A 142 36.93 4.53 -19.20
C ILE A 142 35.52 5.14 -19.24
N PRO A 143 34.49 4.49 -18.65
CA PRO A 143 33.13 5.02 -18.63
C PRO A 143 33.00 6.10 -17.55
N GLY A 144 33.80 7.17 -17.67
CA GLY A 144 33.91 8.21 -16.66
C GLY A 144 32.60 8.94 -16.41
N PHE A 145 31.75 9.08 -17.44
CA PHE A 145 30.42 9.66 -17.28
C PHE A 145 29.49 8.72 -16.49
N SER A 146 29.53 7.41 -16.76
CA SER A 146 28.77 6.41 -15.98
C SER A 146 29.18 6.38 -14.51
N VAL A 147 30.48 6.50 -14.23
CA VAL A 147 31.01 6.58 -12.87
C VAL A 147 30.52 7.85 -12.17
N LEU A 148 30.53 8.99 -12.85
CA LEU A 148 30.01 10.25 -12.30
C LEU A 148 28.52 10.14 -11.94
N ILE A 149 27.70 9.56 -12.82
CA ILE A 149 26.29 9.29 -12.52
C ILE A 149 26.16 8.36 -11.31
N GLY A 150 27.02 7.34 -11.19
CA GLY A 150 27.04 6.42 -10.05
C GLY A 150 27.35 7.12 -8.72
N ILE A 151 28.27 8.09 -8.73
CA ILE A 151 28.57 8.95 -7.58
C ILE A 151 27.34 9.81 -7.23
N ILE A 152 26.71 10.44 -8.22
CA ILE A 152 25.52 11.27 -8.01
C ILE A 152 24.37 10.43 -7.43
N THR A 153 24.10 9.25 -7.98
CA THR A 153 23.03 8.37 -7.46
C THR A 153 23.36 7.88 -6.05
N ALA A 154 24.62 7.65 -5.72
CA ALA A 154 25.03 7.29 -4.36
C ALA A 154 24.89 8.46 -3.36
N LEU A 155 25.18 9.70 -3.77
CA LEU A 155 24.93 10.88 -2.95
C LEU A 155 23.42 11.09 -2.70
N ILE A 156 22.59 10.90 -3.74
CA ILE A 156 21.13 10.94 -3.61
C ILE A 156 20.67 9.82 -2.66
N ALA A 157 21.23 8.61 -2.76
CA ALA A 157 20.95 7.53 -1.84
C ALA A 157 21.34 7.88 -0.39
N LEU A 158 22.49 8.52 -0.18
CA LEU A 158 22.89 8.95 1.17
C LEU A 158 21.93 10.02 1.74
N ALA A 159 21.53 11.01 0.94
CA ALA A 159 20.55 12.01 1.36
C ALA A 159 19.17 11.37 1.66
N ALA A 160 18.74 10.43 0.80
CA ALA A 160 17.51 9.66 1.00
C ALA A 160 17.58 8.80 2.28
N PHE A 161 18.77 8.31 2.66
CA PHE A 161 18.97 7.59 3.92
C PHE A 161 18.78 8.47 5.15
N VAL A 162 19.30 9.70 5.14
CA VAL A 162 19.03 10.65 6.23
C VAL A 162 17.53 10.94 6.34
N TYR A 163 16.86 11.16 5.21
CA TYR A 163 15.41 11.33 5.19
C TYR A 163 14.65 10.07 5.65
N PHE A 164 15.15 8.89 5.30
CA PHE A 164 14.58 7.61 5.72
C PHE A 164 14.57 7.46 7.24
N ILE A 165 15.66 7.83 7.92
CA ILE A 165 15.73 7.83 9.39
C ILE A 165 14.65 8.75 9.96
N HIS A 166 14.53 9.97 9.43
CA HIS A 166 13.49 10.91 9.87
C HIS A 166 12.07 10.36 9.64
N SER A 167 11.82 9.81 8.45
CA SER A 167 10.52 9.23 8.08
C SER A 167 10.15 8.04 8.96
N ILE A 168 11.10 7.17 9.29
CA ILE A 168 10.89 6.05 10.21
C ILE A 168 10.63 6.55 11.64
N SER A 169 11.44 7.49 12.12
CA SER A 169 11.34 8.03 13.48
C SER A 169 10.04 8.77 13.73
N THR A 170 9.42 9.33 12.69
CA THR A 170 8.11 9.96 12.77
C THR A 170 6.99 8.93 12.59
N SER A 171 7.15 7.96 11.69
CA SER A 171 6.14 6.92 11.44
C SER A 171 5.92 5.98 12.63
N ILE A 172 6.94 5.78 13.48
CA ILE A 172 6.83 4.95 14.69
C ILE A 172 6.01 5.61 15.80
N GLN A 173 5.86 6.94 15.77
CA GLN A 173 5.16 7.65 16.83
C GLN A 173 3.68 7.26 16.82
N ILE A 174 3.20 6.76 17.96
CA ILE A 174 1.82 6.27 18.09
C ILE A 174 0.78 7.33 17.71
N ASN A 175 1.05 8.59 18.01
CA ASN A 175 0.16 9.70 17.62
C ASN A 175 0.00 9.80 16.10
N ASN A 176 1.07 9.58 15.32
CA ASN A 176 1.01 9.62 13.87
C ASN A 176 0.28 8.38 13.31
N ILE A 177 0.52 7.21 13.87
CA ILE A 177 -0.20 5.97 13.50
C ILE A 177 -1.69 6.16 13.75
N LEU A 178 -2.05 6.60 14.96
CA LEU A 178 -3.42 6.79 15.39
C LEU A 178 -4.12 7.87 14.56
N ASN A 179 -3.47 9.00 14.31
CA ASN A 179 -3.99 10.07 13.45
C ASN A 179 -4.18 9.59 12.01
N ASN A 180 -3.24 8.82 11.44
CA ASN A 180 -3.38 8.27 10.09
C ASN A 180 -4.59 7.32 9.99
N ILE A 181 -4.80 6.45 10.98
CA ILE A 181 -5.97 5.57 11.03
C ILE A 181 -7.24 6.41 11.13
N TYR A 182 -7.26 7.41 12.01
CA TYR A 182 -8.40 8.31 12.19
C TYR A 182 -8.75 9.06 10.90
N GLN A 183 -7.78 9.71 10.23
CA GLN A 183 -8.04 10.47 8.99
C GLN A 183 -8.52 9.57 7.84
N ASN A 184 -7.92 8.39 7.68
CA ASN A 184 -8.36 7.41 6.69
C ASN A 184 -9.80 6.94 6.97
N SER A 185 -10.10 6.65 8.24
CA SER A 185 -11.44 6.21 8.67
C SER A 185 -12.47 7.30 8.46
N LYS A 186 -12.13 8.55 8.80
CA LYS A 186 -12.97 9.72 8.63
C LYS A 186 -13.29 9.98 7.16
N SER A 187 -12.28 10.01 6.29
CA SER A 187 -12.48 10.25 4.87
C SER A 187 -13.37 9.18 4.21
N GLN A 188 -13.21 7.91 4.61
CA GLN A 188 -14.08 6.84 4.15
C GLN A 188 -15.49 6.94 4.70
N LEU A 189 -15.62 7.25 5.98
CA LEU A 189 -16.91 7.45 6.63
C LEU A 189 -17.69 8.59 5.95
N GLU A 190 -17.03 9.71 5.66
CA GLU A 190 -17.60 10.86 4.94
C GLU A 190 -18.04 10.47 3.52
N THR A 191 -17.21 9.69 2.80
CA THR A 191 -17.57 9.19 1.45
C THR A 191 -18.81 8.28 1.48
N GLU A 192 -18.89 7.37 2.46
CA GLU A 192 -20.07 6.49 2.61
C GLU A 192 -21.32 7.27 3.03
N ILE A 193 -21.16 8.30 3.87
CA ILE A 193 -22.24 9.23 4.24
C ILE A 193 -22.77 9.99 3.02
N GLU A 194 -21.88 10.51 2.17
CA GLU A 194 -22.29 11.20 0.94
C GLU A 194 -23.05 10.26 0.00
N HIS A 195 -22.66 8.99 -0.07
CA HIS A 195 -23.41 7.97 -0.81
C HIS A 195 -24.75 7.58 -0.17
N ASP A 196 -24.91 7.78 1.15
CA ASP A 196 -26.16 7.57 1.87
C ASP A 196 -27.14 8.76 1.69
N ASN A 197 -26.61 9.99 1.55
CA ASN A 197 -27.40 11.20 1.37
C ASN A 197 -28.14 11.19 0.00
N GLY A 198 -29.47 11.24 0.05
CA GLY A 198 -30.35 11.26 -1.13
C GLY A 198 -31.04 9.92 -1.47
N LYS A 199 -30.96 8.91 -0.60
CA LYS A 199 -31.71 7.65 -0.78
C LYS A 199 -33.22 7.87 -0.52
N LYS A 200 -34.05 7.40 -1.47
CA LYS A 200 -35.50 7.21 -1.27
C LYS A 200 -35.73 6.21 -0.12
N GLU A 201 -36.86 6.33 0.58
CA GLU A 201 -37.29 5.33 1.56
C GLU A 201 -37.21 3.92 0.94
N PHE A 202 -36.46 3.04 1.61
CA PHE A 202 -36.38 1.64 1.23
C PHE A 202 -37.70 0.96 1.63
N PRO A 203 -38.35 0.20 0.75
CA PRO A 203 -39.62 -0.44 1.04
C PRO A 203 -39.53 -1.45 2.20
N ASP A 204 -40.64 -1.68 2.92
CA ASP A 204 -40.67 -2.67 4.01
C ASP A 204 -40.42 -4.08 3.44
N SER A 205 -39.29 -4.67 3.83
CA SER A 205 -38.76 -5.94 3.35
C SER A 205 -39.15 -7.13 4.23
N LYS A 206 -40.04 -6.96 5.22
CA LYS A 206 -40.43 -8.06 6.14
C LYS A 206 -40.97 -9.30 5.44
N ASN A 207 -41.69 -9.12 4.33
CA ASN A 207 -42.33 -10.22 3.59
C ASN A 207 -41.45 -10.77 2.45
N TRP A 208 -40.22 -10.30 2.32
CA TRP A 208 -39.33 -10.72 1.24
C TRP A 208 -38.72 -12.08 1.53
N LYS A 209 -38.43 -12.83 0.46
CA LYS A 209 -37.83 -14.17 0.59
C LYS A 209 -36.35 -14.02 0.90
N THR A 210 -35.89 -14.72 1.94
CA THR A 210 -34.49 -14.74 2.37
C THR A 210 -33.71 -15.80 1.60
N TYR A 211 -32.53 -15.43 1.13
CA TYR A 211 -31.55 -16.32 0.51
C TYR A 211 -30.32 -16.39 1.40
N ASN A 212 -29.80 -17.61 1.56
CA ASN A 212 -28.71 -17.89 2.49
C ASN A 212 -27.35 -17.95 1.79
N SER A 213 -26.29 -17.79 2.57
CA SER A 213 -24.90 -17.92 2.11
C SER A 213 -24.59 -19.36 1.72
N ILE A 214 -24.03 -19.57 0.52
CA ILE A 214 -23.63 -20.89 0.03
C ILE A 214 -22.25 -21.36 0.54
N GLN A 215 -21.52 -20.48 1.23
CA GLN A 215 -20.19 -20.78 1.78
C GLN A 215 -19.93 -19.96 3.05
N SER A 216 -19.04 -20.46 3.90
CA SER A 216 -18.55 -19.71 5.06
C SER A 216 -17.39 -18.79 4.65
N GLY A 217 -17.38 -17.55 5.15
CA GLY A 217 -16.28 -16.62 4.92
C GLY A 217 -16.61 -15.17 5.25
N THR A 218 -15.60 -14.31 5.23
CA THR A 218 -15.78 -12.88 5.44
C THR A 218 -16.09 -12.17 4.13
N ILE A 219 -17.21 -11.45 4.08
CA ILE A 219 -17.56 -10.64 2.91
C ILE A 219 -16.95 -9.25 3.06
N GLN A 220 -15.88 -9.00 2.31
CA GLN A 220 -15.16 -7.71 2.37
C GLN A 220 -15.76 -6.67 1.44
N ASN A 221 -16.32 -7.07 0.30
CA ASN A 221 -16.81 -6.13 -0.69
C ASN A 221 -17.96 -6.72 -1.52
N ILE A 222 -18.82 -5.83 -2.01
CA ILE A 222 -19.93 -6.16 -2.90
C ILE A 222 -19.70 -5.34 -4.17
N SER A 223 -19.91 -5.95 -5.34
CA SER A 223 -19.95 -5.20 -6.58
C SER A 223 -21.24 -4.37 -6.66
N SER A 224 -21.33 -3.29 -5.89
CA SER A 224 -22.54 -2.47 -5.76
C SER A 224 -23.03 -1.94 -7.11
N THR A 225 -22.12 -1.59 -8.01
CA THR A 225 -22.48 -1.15 -9.37
C THR A 225 -23.11 -2.27 -10.20
N SER A 226 -22.51 -3.46 -10.21
CA SER A 226 -23.00 -4.60 -11.01
C SER A 226 -24.31 -5.13 -10.44
N LEU A 227 -24.42 -5.18 -9.11
CA LEU A 227 -25.63 -5.58 -8.42
C LEU A 227 -26.76 -4.57 -8.68
N LYS A 228 -26.48 -3.26 -8.62
CA LYS A 228 -27.47 -2.22 -8.96
C LYS A 228 -27.94 -2.30 -10.41
N SER A 229 -27.04 -2.54 -11.38
CA SER A 229 -27.46 -2.71 -12.78
C SER A 229 -28.31 -3.96 -12.95
N TYR A 230 -27.92 -5.08 -12.35
CA TYR A 230 -28.69 -6.33 -12.43
C TYR A 230 -30.10 -6.16 -11.83
N CYS A 231 -30.19 -5.49 -10.68
CA CYS A 231 -31.46 -5.16 -10.05
C CYS A 231 -32.33 -4.26 -10.92
N ALA A 232 -31.73 -3.26 -11.59
CA ALA A 232 -32.47 -2.34 -12.46
C ALA A 232 -32.99 -3.04 -13.73
N ASP A 233 -32.17 -3.89 -14.35
CA ASP A 233 -32.52 -4.58 -15.60
C ASP A 233 -33.64 -5.61 -15.40
N ASN A 234 -33.73 -6.23 -14.22
CA ASN A 234 -34.70 -7.28 -13.90
C ASN A 234 -35.83 -6.80 -12.96
N ASP A 235 -35.88 -5.50 -12.62
CA ASP A 235 -36.85 -4.93 -11.67
C ASP A 235 -36.87 -5.70 -10.31
N ILE A 236 -35.68 -6.01 -9.81
CA ILE A 236 -35.45 -6.72 -8.55
C ILE A 236 -35.01 -5.73 -7.47
N GLN A 237 -35.51 -5.91 -6.25
CA GLN A 237 -35.04 -5.17 -5.08
C GLN A 237 -34.42 -6.14 -4.08
N LEU A 238 -33.22 -5.79 -3.60
CA LEU A 238 -32.45 -6.60 -2.67
C LEU A 238 -32.19 -5.85 -1.37
N GLU A 239 -32.48 -6.49 -0.25
CA GLU A 239 -32.04 -6.06 1.07
C GLU A 239 -30.82 -6.90 1.47
N VAL A 240 -29.68 -6.26 1.66
CA VAL A 240 -28.46 -6.94 2.12
C VAL A 240 -28.52 -7.04 3.65
N LEU A 241 -28.38 -8.26 4.19
CA LEU A 241 -28.60 -8.53 5.62
C LEU A 241 -27.33 -8.56 6.48
N PHE A 242 -26.16 -8.45 5.86
CA PHE A 242 -24.87 -8.49 6.55
C PHE A 242 -24.15 -7.14 6.51
N HIS A 243 -23.19 -6.96 7.40
CA HIS A 243 -22.32 -5.79 7.42
C HIS A 243 -20.98 -6.08 6.72
N LYS A 244 -20.41 -5.06 6.08
CA LYS A 244 -19.11 -5.17 5.40
C LYS A 244 -18.02 -5.60 6.40
N GLY A 245 -17.35 -6.71 6.12
CA GLY A 245 -16.33 -7.32 6.99
C GLY A 245 -16.87 -8.32 8.02
N GLU A 246 -18.17 -8.64 7.98
CA GLU A 246 -18.77 -9.69 8.79
C GLU A 246 -18.38 -11.08 8.29
N TYR A 247 -18.15 -12.01 9.22
CA TYR A 247 -17.94 -13.43 8.90
C TYR A 247 -19.28 -14.15 8.87
N LEU A 248 -19.68 -14.61 7.69
CA LEU A 248 -20.91 -15.39 7.51
C LEU A 248 -20.60 -16.88 7.51
N ILE A 249 -21.48 -17.64 8.14
CA ILE A 249 -21.43 -19.10 8.15
C ILE A 249 -22.26 -19.59 6.96
N MET A 250 -21.90 -20.73 6.37
CA MET A 250 -22.76 -21.42 5.42
C MET A 250 -24.20 -21.52 5.97
N ASP A 251 -25.18 -21.31 5.10
CA ASP A 251 -26.61 -21.25 5.40
C ASP A 251 -27.07 -20.08 6.28
N SER A 252 -26.22 -19.09 6.59
CA SER A 252 -26.67 -17.85 7.25
C SER A 252 -27.43 -16.94 6.28
N PRO A 253 -28.44 -16.17 6.72
CA PRO A 253 -29.12 -15.16 5.90
C PRO A 253 -28.14 -14.19 5.24
N LEU A 254 -28.21 -14.05 3.91
CA LEU A 254 -27.30 -13.18 3.15
C LEU A 254 -28.02 -11.94 2.61
N PHE A 255 -29.14 -12.15 1.92
CA PHE A 255 -29.97 -11.08 1.38
C PHE A 255 -31.44 -11.49 1.31
N LYS A 256 -32.35 -10.52 1.24
CA LYS A 256 -33.75 -10.74 0.88
C LYS A 256 -34.07 -10.17 -0.48
N CYS A 257 -35.02 -10.78 -1.18
CA CYS A 257 -35.50 -10.32 -2.48
C CYS A 257 -37.02 -10.11 -2.46
N ASN A 258 -37.49 -9.06 -3.14
CA ASN A 258 -38.92 -8.78 -3.33
C ASN A 258 -39.63 -9.83 -4.21
N LYS A 259 -38.89 -10.59 -5.03
CA LYS A 259 -39.39 -11.63 -5.94
C LYS A 259 -38.76 -12.99 -5.63
N GLU A 260 -39.44 -14.06 -6.01
CA GLU A 260 -38.80 -15.38 -6.03
C GLU A 260 -37.80 -15.44 -7.18
N LEU A 261 -36.60 -15.90 -6.86
CA LEU A 261 -35.49 -16.01 -7.79
C LEU A 261 -35.32 -17.47 -8.21
N ASP A 262 -35.03 -17.68 -9.47
CA ASP A 262 -34.59 -18.98 -9.97
C ASP A 262 -33.11 -19.25 -9.62
N LYS A 263 -32.62 -20.45 -9.94
CA LYS A 263 -31.23 -20.83 -9.64
C LYS A 263 -30.20 -19.98 -10.39
N GLU A 264 -30.50 -19.58 -11.62
CA GLU A 264 -29.57 -18.83 -12.47
C GLU A 264 -29.43 -17.39 -11.96
N GLU A 265 -30.53 -16.78 -11.54
CA GLU A 265 -30.59 -15.47 -10.92
C GLU A 265 -29.87 -15.44 -9.56
N ILE A 266 -30.07 -16.49 -8.74
CA ILE A 266 -29.35 -16.64 -7.47
C ILE A 266 -27.85 -16.70 -7.74
N ASP A 267 -27.40 -17.52 -8.68
CA ASP A 267 -25.98 -17.66 -9.00
C ASP A 267 -25.36 -16.36 -9.55
N GLU A 268 -26.09 -15.60 -10.37
CA GLU A 268 -25.64 -14.27 -10.84
C GLU A 268 -25.50 -13.26 -9.69
N ILE A 269 -26.47 -13.23 -8.77
CA ILE A 269 -26.39 -12.37 -7.58
C ILE A 269 -25.23 -12.80 -6.69
N LEU A 270 -25.06 -14.10 -6.46
CA LEU A 270 -23.99 -14.66 -5.61
C LEU A 270 -22.58 -14.33 -6.11
N LYS A 271 -22.35 -14.27 -7.44
CA LYS A 271 -21.08 -13.85 -8.04
C LYS A 271 -20.64 -12.44 -7.65
N ASN A 272 -21.58 -11.58 -7.24
CA ASN A 272 -21.27 -10.20 -6.87
C ASN A 272 -20.79 -10.04 -5.42
N PHE A 273 -20.88 -11.09 -4.60
CA PHE A 273 -20.33 -11.12 -3.24
C PHE A 273 -18.91 -11.65 -3.24
N LEU A 274 -17.97 -10.83 -2.80
CA LEU A 274 -16.55 -11.18 -2.75
C LEU A 274 -16.20 -11.67 -1.34
N TYR A 275 -16.12 -12.99 -1.21
CA TYR A 275 -15.61 -13.66 -0.03
C TYR A 275 -14.09 -13.62 -0.04
N GLN A 276 -13.48 -13.24 1.08
CA GLN A 276 -12.04 -13.18 1.21
C GLN A 276 -11.61 -13.64 2.60
N GLU A 277 -10.52 -14.42 2.67
CA GLU A 277 -9.97 -14.94 3.93
C GLU A 277 -9.29 -13.86 4.79
N SER A 278 -8.91 -12.72 4.21
CA SER A 278 -8.15 -11.65 4.88
C SER A 278 -8.87 -10.30 4.88
N GLU A 279 -8.77 -9.58 6.01
CA GLU A 279 -9.26 -8.21 6.17
C GLU A 279 -8.43 -7.23 5.31
N ILE A 280 -8.97 -6.76 4.18
CA ILE A 280 -8.37 -5.64 3.44
C ILE A 280 -8.73 -4.35 4.18
N VAL A 281 -7.76 -3.84 4.94
CA VAL A 281 -7.87 -2.62 5.77
C VAL A 281 -8.27 -1.37 4.96
N LYS A 282 -7.92 -1.32 3.67
CA LYS A 282 -7.88 -0.08 2.91
C LYS A 282 -9.24 0.47 2.46
N ASP A 283 -10.33 -0.29 2.56
CA ASP A 283 -11.64 0.11 2.01
C ASP A 283 -12.80 0.02 3.03
N ASN A 284 -12.53 -0.18 4.33
CA ASN A 284 -13.57 -0.34 5.33
C ASN A 284 -13.32 0.52 6.58
N TYR A 285 -14.10 1.59 6.73
CA TYR A 285 -14.01 2.48 7.89
C TYR A 285 -14.21 1.73 9.22
N VAL A 286 -14.98 0.64 9.25
CA VAL A 286 -15.22 -0.19 10.45
C VAL A 286 -13.91 -0.80 10.97
N LEU A 287 -12.99 -1.16 10.07
CA LEU A 287 -11.68 -1.67 10.47
C LEU A 287 -10.85 -0.60 11.16
N GLY A 288 -11.02 0.67 10.78
CA GLY A 288 -10.40 1.80 11.45
C GLY A 288 -10.89 1.99 12.89
N PHE A 289 -12.20 1.91 13.13
CA PHE A 289 -12.76 1.87 14.48
C PHE A 289 -12.16 0.73 15.30
N LYS A 290 -12.15 -0.49 14.74
CA LYS A 290 -11.60 -1.68 15.38
C LYS A 290 -10.11 -1.51 15.72
N GLN A 291 -9.31 -0.96 14.82
CA GLN A 291 -7.89 -0.68 15.05
C GLN A 291 -7.68 0.34 16.17
N ILE A 292 -8.45 1.45 16.20
CA ILE A 292 -8.35 2.44 17.27
C ILE A 292 -8.76 1.84 18.62
N THR A 293 -9.83 1.03 18.66
CA THR A 293 -10.26 0.32 19.87
C THR A 293 -9.19 -0.65 20.37
N GLU A 294 -8.58 -1.45 19.50
CA GLU A 294 -7.51 -2.37 19.88
C GLU A 294 -6.28 -1.65 20.44
N ILE A 295 -5.90 -0.52 19.83
CA ILE A 295 -4.82 0.33 20.34
C ILE A 295 -5.17 0.86 21.73
N GLY A 296 -6.41 1.34 21.93
CA GLY A 296 -6.88 1.82 23.23
C GLY A 296 -6.87 0.74 24.31
N ILE A 297 -7.42 -0.45 24.03
CA ILE A 297 -7.42 -1.59 24.96
C ILE A 297 -5.99 -1.96 25.35
N LYS A 298 -5.09 -2.00 24.38
CA LYS A 298 -3.69 -2.38 24.64
C LYS A 298 -2.92 -1.30 25.39
N ALA A 299 -3.17 -0.03 25.11
CA ALA A 299 -2.64 1.08 25.88
C ALA A 299 -3.07 1.02 27.36
N MET A 300 -4.31 0.59 27.63
CA MET A 300 -4.82 0.37 28.99
C MET A 300 -4.34 -0.94 29.64
N SER A 301 -3.65 -1.81 28.91
CA SER A 301 -3.20 -3.10 29.47
C SER A 301 -2.08 -2.90 30.51
N PRO A 302 -1.99 -3.76 31.55
CA PRO A 302 -0.96 -3.64 32.58
C PRO A 302 0.48 -3.69 32.06
N GLY A 303 0.70 -4.29 30.88
CA GLY A 303 2.01 -4.41 30.26
C GLY A 303 2.49 -3.16 29.51
N ILE A 304 1.57 -2.27 29.10
CA ILE A 304 1.91 -1.02 28.41
C ILE A 304 1.64 0.18 29.32
N ASN A 305 0.43 0.26 29.89
CA ASN A 305 -0.02 1.31 30.80
C ASN A 305 0.26 2.74 30.29
N ASP A 306 -0.23 3.05 29.09
CA ASP A 306 -0.10 4.35 28.42
C ASP A 306 -1.45 5.10 28.43
N PRO A 307 -1.72 5.91 29.48
CA PRO A 307 -2.98 6.66 29.60
C PRO A 307 -3.12 7.75 28.53
N GLY A 308 -2.02 8.31 28.03
CA GLY A 308 -2.05 9.35 27.01
C GLY A 308 -2.60 8.82 25.69
N THR A 309 -2.11 7.66 25.25
CA THR A 309 -2.65 6.97 24.07
C THR A 309 -4.11 6.55 24.29
N ALA A 310 -4.47 6.07 25.48
CA ALA A 310 -5.85 5.71 25.78
C ALA A 310 -6.82 6.90 25.63
N ILE A 311 -6.47 8.08 26.18
CA ILE A 311 -7.27 9.30 26.03
C ILE A 311 -7.42 9.68 24.55
N ASN A 312 -6.33 9.64 23.78
CA ASN A 312 -6.36 9.96 22.35
C ASN A 312 -7.28 9.01 21.56
N THR A 313 -7.27 7.71 21.88
CA THR A 313 -8.14 6.73 21.22
C THR A 313 -9.61 7.01 21.51
N ILE A 314 -9.96 7.39 22.74
CA ILE A 314 -11.33 7.76 23.13
C ILE A 314 -11.78 9.02 22.38
N ASN A 315 -10.93 10.04 22.29
CA ASN A 315 -11.24 11.28 21.56
C ASN A 315 -11.53 11.01 20.08
N PHE A 316 -10.68 10.22 19.41
CA PHE A 316 -10.89 9.88 17.99
C PHE A 316 -12.12 9.02 17.76
N LEU A 317 -12.38 8.01 18.59
CA LEU A 317 -13.60 7.22 18.49
C LEU A 317 -14.85 8.09 18.69
N THR A 318 -14.82 8.97 19.69
CA THR A 318 -15.93 9.90 19.97
C THR A 318 -16.25 10.77 18.77
N ASP A 319 -15.23 11.34 18.14
CA ASP A 319 -15.43 12.18 16.95
C ASP A 319 -15.95 11.37 15.75
N LEU A 320 -15.41 10.19 15.49
CA LEU A 320 -15.90 9.31 14.41
C LEU A 320 -17.36 8.88 14.64
N PHE A 321 -17.74 8.56 15.88
CA PHE A 321 -19.13 8.28 16.23
C PHE A 321 -20.03 9.50 16.04
N ALA A 322 -19.58 10.69 16.43
CA ALA A 322 -20.32 11.93 16.24
C ALA A 322 -20.57 12.22 14.75
N ILE A 323 -19.57 11.99 13.88
CA ILE A 323 -19.70 12.14 12.43
C ILE A 323 -20.77 11.17 11.87
N ARG A 324 -20.76 9.90 12.30
CA ARG A 324 -21.77 8.93 11.86
C ARG A 324 -23.17 9.30 12.33
N LEU A 325 -23.31 9.77 13.57
CA LEU A 325 -24.61 10.16 14.16
C LEU A 325 -25.22 11.40 13.51
N LYS A 326 -24.41 12.38 13.07
CA LYS A 326 -24.91 13.60 12.41
C LYS A 326 -25.76 13.32 11.15
N ASN A 327 -25.59 12.18 10.49
CA ASN A 327 -26.38 11.81 9.31
C ASN A 327 -27.55 10.85 9.61
N LEU A 328 -27.69 10.39 10.85
CA LEU A 328 -28.93 9.74 11.32
C LEU A 328 -29.99 10.78 11.73
N ILE A 329 -29.57 12.02 12.00
CA ILE A 329 -30.45 13.14 12.28
C ILE A 329 -30.80 13.80 10.93
N ILE A 330 -31.74 13.20 10.21
CA ILE A 330 -32.43 13.87 9.11
C ILE A 330 -33.14 15.09 9.74
N PRO A 331 -32.96 16.33 9.21
CA PRO A 331 -33.74 17.45 9.67
C PRO A 331 -35.22 17.16 9.38
N LEU A 332 -36.02 17.12 10.43
CA LEU A 332 -37.46 17.32 10.33
C LEU A 332 -37.68 18.77 9.87
N SER A 333 -37.77 18.99 8.56
CA SER A 333 -38.30 20.23 7.99
C SER A 333 -39.27 19.92 6.88
#